data_AF-A0A7X6UD63-F1
#
_entry.id   AF-A0A7X6UD63-F1
#
_cell.length_a   1.000
_cell.length_b   1.000
_cell.length_c   1.000
_cell.angle_alpha   90.00
_cell.angle_beta   90.00
_cell.angle_gamma   90.00
#
_symmetry.space_group_name_H-M   'P 1'
#
loop_
_entity.id
_entity.type
_entity.pdbx_description
1 polymer ?
#
loop_
_entity_poly.entity_id
_entity_poly.type
_entity_poly.pdbx_seq_one_letter_code
_entity_poly.pdbx_strand_id
1 'polypeptide(L)'
;MNEEGFAGHILWLAESDYGKPAESETQLSQAIWLQYYLDNFATVAEAVKWTEETQVKISQLVDPTGHIVPTLHLAINDATGDSAIIEYTDGKPTVYHSRDYQVMTNSPTYDQQLELVKEIDGLGGEKPLPGSTLASDRFARASFYVKHQVQPKTQLQGMAAMFSIIRNAAQPFRTPEPGKPDASQTIWQVVADLTNKRYAFASTTRPNIVWVDFDKLSFNEGTKELKLDLLSRLALEGGIAGDVSHQFKSVDDLTKRILAAGVEGLELIAAKQDEFKAIEQDVERRVNELKHSVAK
;
A
#
# COMPACT_ATOMS: atom_id res chain seq x y z
N MET A 1 -10.30 -2.70 1.95
CA MET A 1 -11.62 -2.91 1.31
C MET A 1 -12.68 -2.61 2.36
N ASN A 2 -13.75 -1.91 2.00
CA ASN A 2 -14.88 -1.60 2.87
C ASN A 2 -16.14 -2.40 2.49
N GLU A 3 -17.23 -2.18 3.22
CA GLU A 3 -18.50 -2.87 3.02
C GLU A 3 -19.24 -2.51 1.72
N GLU A 4 -18.83 -1.46 1.02
CA GLU A 4 -19.38 -1.08 -0.29
C GLU A 4 -18.67 -1.77 -1.46
N GLY A 5 -17.57 -2.49 -1.20
CA GLY A 5 -16.75 -3.06 -2.25
C GLY A 5 -15.79 -2.05 -2.86
N PHE A 6 -15.48 -0.97 -2.14
CA PHE A 6 -14.37 -0.07 -2.44
C PHE A 6 -13.09 -0.59 -1.78
N ALA A 7 -11.97 -0.56 -2.49
CA ALA A 7 -10.68 -0.99 -2.01
C ALA A 7 -9.60 0.02 -2.36
N GLY A 8 -8.54 0.02 -1.56
CA GLY A 8 -7.33 0.74 -1.90
C GLY A 8 -6.09 -0.02 -1.43
N HIS A 9 -4.96 0.35 -2.02
CA HIS A 9 -3.69 -0.34 -1.94
C HIS A 9 -2.59 0.70 -1.86
N ILE A 10 -1.82 0.67 -0.77
CA ILE A 10 -0.67 1.56 -0.57
C ILE A 10 0.58 0.83 -1.03
N LEU A 11 1.25 1.41 -2.03
CA LEU A 11 2.50 0.89 -2.57
C LEU A 11 3.60 1.94 -2.39
N TRP A 12 4.84 1.47 -2.32
CA TRP A 12 6.01 2.35 -2.33
C TRP A 12 6.12 3.09 -3.66
N LEU A 13 6.62 4.32 -3.65
CA LEU A 13 6.97 5.09 -4.85
C LEU A 13 8.12 6.04 -4.49
N ALA A 14 9.36 5.66 -4.84
CA ALA A 14 10.57 6.38 -4.47
C ALA A 14 10.56 7.84 -4.93
N GLU A 15 9.89 8.09 -6.05
CA GLU A 15 9.75 9.36 -6.75
C GLU A 15 8.72 10.30 -6.12
N SER A 16 8.06 9.91 -5.02
CA SER A 16 7.01 10.75 -4.41
C SER A 16 7.60 11.99 -3.73
N ASP A 17 7.00 13.15 -4.01
CA ASP A 17 7.20 14.41 -3.30
C ASP A 17 5.85 14.97 -2.84
N TYR A 18 5.63 14.96 -1.51
CA TYR A 18 4.42 15.46 -0.86
C TYR A 18 4.47 16.97 -0.57
N GLY A 19 5.62 17.62 -0.83
CA GLY A 19 5.84 19.04 -0.60
C GLY A 19 5.89 19.40 0.87
N LYS A 20 5.97 20.71 1.14
CA LYS A 20 5.89 21.27 2.49
C LYS A 20 4.57 22.02 2.66
N PRO A 21 3.61 21.49 3.43
CA PRO A 21 2.37 22.19 3.71
C PRO A 21 2.62 23.43 4.57
N ALA A 22 1.80 24.47 4.40
CA ALA A 22 1.82 25.61 5.30
C ALA A 22 1.28 25.23 6.69
N GLU A 23 1.68 25.95 7.75
CA GLU A 23 1.24 25.64 9.12
C GLU A 23 -0.28 25.62 9.31
N SER A 24 -1.03 26.36 8.49
CA SER A 24 -2.50 26.41 8.53
C SER A 24 -3.19 25.32 7.71
N GLU A 25 -2.46 24.56 6.88
CA GLU A 25 -3.06 23.55 6.03
C GLU A 25 -3.38 22.28 6.81
N THR A 26 -4.63 21.81 6.71
CA THR A 26 -5.03 20.52 7.25
C THR A 26 -4.38 19.40 6.42
N GLN A 27 -3.73 18.47 7.10
CA GLN A 27 -3.03 17.35 6.48
C GLN A 27 -3.66 16.04 6.93
N LEU A 28 -3.70 15.08 6.02
CA LEU A 28 -4.03 13.69 6.32
C LEU A 28 -2.75 12.93 6.60
N SER A 29 -2.65 12.28 7.75
CA SER A 29 -1.50 11.43 8.05
C SER A 29 -1.42 10.26 7.07
N GLN A 30 -0.23 10.05 6.50
CA GLN A 30 0.06 8.94 5.60
C GLN A 30 -0.29 7.58 6.23
N ALA A 31 -0.20 7.47 7.56
CA ALA A 31 -0.51 6.26 8.33
C ALA A 31 -1.98 5.81 8.22
N ILE A 32 -2.89 6.78 8.11
CA ILE A 32 -4.34 6.56 8.05
C ILE A 32 -4.92 6.93 6.68
N TRP A 33 -4.07 7.26 5.70
CA TRP A 33 -4.52 7.76 4.40
C TRP A 33 -5.48 6.78 3.73
N LEU A 34 -5.11 5.50 3.62
CA LEU A 34 -6.00 4.48 3.08
C LEU A 34 -7.25 4.28 3.96
N GLN A 35 -7.10 4.29 5.28
CA GLN A 35 -8.23 4.09 6.19
C GLN A 35 -9.28 5.19 6.02
N TYR A 36 -8.85 6.45 5.92
CA TYR A 36 -9.73 7.59 5.65
C TYR A 36 -10.54 7.38 4.36
N TYR A 37 -9.91 6.88 3.28
CA TYR A 37 -10.61 6.61 2.03
C TYR A 37 -11.59 5.45 2.17
N LEU A 38 -11.21 4.37 2.87
CA LEU A 38 -12.09 3.23 3.13
C LEU A 38 -13.30 3.59 3.99
N ASP A 39 -13.15 4.54 4.92
CA ASP A 39 -14.22 4.98 5.83
C ASP A 39 -15.20 5.97 5.19
N ASN A 40 -14.75 6.76 4.19
CA ASN A 40 -15.53 7.89 3.67
C ASN A 40 -16.10 7.71 2.27
N PHE A 41 -15.63 6.73 1.47
CA PHE A 41 -16.04 6.60 0.07
C PHE A 41 -16.59 5.22 -0.28
N ALA A 42 -17.68 5.20 -1.03
CA ALA A 42 -18.27 3.98 -1.58
C ALA A 42 -17.74 3.67 -2.98
N THR A 43 -17.30 4.70 -3.72
CA THR A 43 -16.84 4.58 -5.12
C THR A 43 -15.54 5.32 -5.39
N VAL A 44 -14.82 4.90 -6.43
CA VAL A 44 -13.63 5.59 -6.93
C VAL A 44 -13.97 7.01 -7.37
N ALA A 45 -15.09 7.22 -8.05
CA ALA A 45 -15.52 8.53 -8.51
C ALA A 45 -15.69 9.54 -7.36
N GLU A 46 -16.25 9.12 -6.22
CA GLU A 46 -16.36 9.97 -5.02
C GLU A 46 -14.99 10.33 -4.45
N ALA A 47 -14.11 9.34 -4.29
CA ALA A 47 -12.77 9.53 -3.76
C ALA A 47 -11.91 10.44 -4.67
N VAL A 48 -11.99 10.26 -5.99
CA VAL A 48 -11.31 11.11 -6.97
C VAL A 48 -11.79 12.54 -6.87
N LYS A 49 -13.12 12.75 -6.93
CA LYS A 49 -13.72 14.08 -6.84
C LYS A 49 -13.28 14.81 -5.56
N TRP A 50 -13.34 14.14 -4.41
CA TRP A 50 -12.91 14.73 -3.15
C TRP A 50 -11.40 15.06 -3.15
N THR A 51 -10.57 14.18 -3.70
CA THR A 51 -9.11 14.41 -3.81
C THR A 51 -8.82 15.64 -4.67
N GLU A 52 -9.50 15.77 -5.81
CA GLU A 52 -9.33 16.89 -6.74
C GLU A 52 -9.84 18.21 -6.16
N GLU A 53 -10.99 18.21 -5.49
CA GLU A 53 -11.59 19.42 -4.89
C GLU A 53 -10.80 19.91 -3.68
N THR A 54 -10.33 18.99 -2.82
CA THR A 54 -9.63 19.36 -1.58
C THR A 54 -8.14 19.56 -1.77
N GLN A 55 -7.55 18.95 -2.81
CA GLN A 55 -6.10 18.92 -3.01
C GLN A 55 -5.36 18.44 -1.74
N VAL A 56 -5.95 17.46 -1.04
CA VAL A 56 -5.52 17.03 0.30
C VAL A 56 -4.00 16.85 0.39
N LYS A 57 -3.41 17.40 1.45
CA LYS A 57 -1.99 17.26 1.76
C LYS A 57 -1.76 16.02 2.60
N ILE A 58 -0.68 15.28 2.32
CA ILE A 58 -0.29 14.09 3.09
C ILE A 58 0.88 14.44 4.01
N SER A 59 0.70 14.19 5.30
CA SER A 59 1.78 14.27 6.27
C SER A 59 2.54 12.95 6.31
N GLN A 60 3.82 12.95 5.91
CA GLN A 60 4.62 11.73 5.85
C GLN A 60 4.84 11.13 7.24
N LEU A 61 4.86 9.80 7.29
CA LEU A 61 5.31 9.07 8.46
C LEU A 61 6.80 9.38 8.74
N VAL A 62 7.11 9.71 9.99
CA VAL A 62 8.49 9.88 10.43
C VAL A 62 9.00 8.57 11.03
N ASP A 63 10.18 8.14 10.61
CA ASP A 63 10.95 7.12 11.31
C ASP A 63 11.81 7.81 12.39
N PRO A 64 11.47 7.69 13.69
CA PRO A 64 12.26 8.31 14.77
C PRO A 64 13.65 7.69 14.93
N THR A 65 13.94 6.56 14.28
CA THR A 65 15.27 5.93 14.28
C THR A 65 16.13 6.34 13.08
N GLY A 66 15.60 7.18 12.19
CA GLY A 66 16.36 7.94 11.20
C GLY A 66 16.77 7.19 9.94
N HIS A 67 16.20 6.03 9.63
CA HIS A 67 16.74 5.18 8.57
C HIS A 67 15.98 5.25 7.24
N ILE A 68 14.64 5.30 7.20
CA ILE A 68 13.89 5.44 5.92
C ILE A 68 12.53 6.15 6.14
N VAL A 69 12.29 7.26 5.44
CA VAL A 69 10.95 7.88 5.35
C VAL A 69 10.19 7.24 4.18
N PRO A 70 9.01 6.65 4.38
CA PRO A 70 8.28 6.00 3.31
C PRO A 70 7.69 6.99 2.31
N THR A 71 8.02 6.81 1.05
CA THR A 71 7.37 7.47 -0.09
C THR A 71 6.45 6.46 -0.77
N LEU A 72 5.19 6.87 -1.00
CA LEU A 72 4.07 5.96 -1.26
C LEU A 72 3.12 6.61 -2.27
N HIS A 73 2.37 5.77 -2.98
CA HIS A 73 1.21 6.17 -3.75
C HIS A 73 0.01 5.26 -3.45
N LEU A 74 -1.19 5.74 -3.80
CA LEU A 74 -2.45 5.07 -3.50
C LEU A 74 -3.12 4.64 -4.80
N ALA A 75 -3.32 3.33 -4.99
CA ALA A 75 -4.28 2.82 -5.95
C ALA A 75 -5.62 2.56 -5.27
N ILE A 76 -6.71 2.93 -5.91
CA ILE A 76 -8.08 2.64 -5.48
C ILE A 76 -8.86 2.00 -6.61
N ASN A 77 -9.79 1.12 -6.26
CA ASN A 77 -10.69 0.47 -7.20
C ASN A 77 -12.00 0.04 -6.50
N ASP A 78 -13.10 -0.05 -7.26
CA ASP A 78 -14.42 -0.38 -6.70
C ASP A 78 -15.15 -1.53 -7.43
N ALA A 79 -16.29 -1.93 -6.88
CA ALA A 79 -17.12 -3.02 -7.39
C ALA A 79 -17.70 -2.77 -8.79
N THR A 80 -17.69 -1.53 -9.28
CA THR A 80 -18.07 -1.23 -10.66
C THR A 80 -16.95 -1.57 -11.64
N GLY A 81 -15.72 -1.79 -11.16
CA GLY A 81 -14.53 -1.95 -11.99
C GLY A 81 -13.94 -0.62 -12.43
N ASP A 82 -14.17 0.45 -11.66
CA ASP A 82 -13.45 1.71 -11.79
C ASP A 82 -12.14 1.67 -10.99
N SER A 83 -11.15 2.44 -11.44
CA SER A 83 -9.79 2.46 -10.90
C SER A 83 -9.18 3.86 -10.96
N ALA A 84 -8.47 4.24 -9.91
CA ALA A 84 -7.63 5.42 -9.94
C ALA A 84 -6.31 5.21 -9.19
N ILE A 85 -5.27 5.91 -9.64
CA ILE A 85 -3.96 6.00 -8.98
C ILE A 85 -3.74 7.45 -8.57
N ILE A 86 -3.33 7.67 -7.33
CA ILE A 86 -3.05 8.99 -6.76
C ILE A 86 -1.58 9.03 -6.36
N GLU A 87 -0.80 9.83 -7.08
CA GLU A 87 0.62 10.06 -6.82
C GLU A 87 0.86 11.51 -6.38
N TYR A 88 1.92 11.75 -5.63
CA TYR A 88 2.37 13.10 -5.29
C TYR A 88 3.76 13.28 -5.88
N THR A 89 3.92 14.13 -6.89
CA THR A 89 5.21 14.31 -7.60
C THR A 89 5.75 15.74 -7.57
N ASP A 90 4.98 16.70 -7.07
CA ASP A 90 5.36 18.12 -6.92
C ASP A 90 4.59 18.78 -5.75
N GLY A 91 4.42 18.03 -4.66
CA GLY A 91 3.68 18.47 -3.48
C GLY A 91 2.16 18.60 -3.65
N LYS A 92 1.61 17.99 -4.71
CA LYS A 92 0.17 17.99 -5.02
C LYS A 92 -0.25 16.61 -5.53
N PRO A 93 -1.50 16.20 -5.31
CA PRO A 93 -2.01 14.96 -5.88
C PRO A 93 -2.17 15.07 -7.40
N THR A 94 -1.57 14.13 -8.12
CA THR A 94 -1.84 13.83 -9.52
C THR A 94 -2.72 12.58 -9.54
N VAL A 95 -3.90 12.69 -10.15
CA VAL A 95 -4.88 11.60 -10.22
C VAL A 95 -4.93 11.03 -11.64
N TYR A 96 -4.64 9.73 -11.76
CA TYR A 96 -4.85 8.96 -12.97
C TYR A 96 -6.12 8.14 -12.81
N HIS A 97 -7.22 8.56 -13.43
CA HIS A 97 -8.54 7.93 -13.28
C HIS A 97 -9.01 7.33 -14.60
N SER A 98 -9.15 6.00 -14.65
CA SER A 98 -9.75 5.26 -15.77
C SER A 98 -9.96 3.80 -15.39
N ARG A 99 -11.03 3.19 -15.88
CA ARG A 99 -11.28 1.74 -15.79
C ARG A 99 -10.20 0.91 -16.50
N ASP A 100 -9.46 1.51 -17.43
CA ASP A 100 -8.37 0.87 -18.15
C ASP A 100 -7.07 0.77 -17.31
N TYR A 101 -6.98 1.52 -16.20
CA TYR A 101 -5.85 1.52 -15.29
C TYR A 101 -5.93 0.34 -14.31
N GLN A 102 -5.67 -0.86 -14.84
CA GLN A 102 -5.89 -2.14 -14.13
C GLN A 102 -4.66 -2.66 -13.39
N VAL A 103 -3.48 -2.13 -13.68
CA VAL A 103 -2.19 -2.57 -13.14
C VAL A 103 -1.42 -1.35 -12.68
N MET A 104 -0.73 -1.48 -11.54
CA MET A 104 0.20 -0.51 -10.97
C MET A 104 1.35 -1.25 -10.28
N THR A 105 2.56 -0.67 -10.33
CA THR A 105 3.73 -1.10 -9.56
C THR A 105 4.37 0.09 -8.85
N ASN A 106 5.43 -0.15 -8.10
CA ASN A 106 6.02 0.82 -7.17
C ASN A 106 6.97 1.86 -7.79
N SER A 107 7.33 1.74 -9.07
CA SER A 107 8.24 2.66 -9.75
C SER A 107 8.29 2.27 -11.23
N PRO A 108 8.51 3.22 -12.16
CA PRO A 108 8.56 4.68 -11.93
C PRO A 108 7.16 5.28 -11.65
N THR A 109 6.98 6.59 -11.80
CA THR A 109 5.65 7.24 -11.79
C THR A 109 4.70 6.60 -12.80
N TYR A 110 3.40 6.71 -12.55
CA TYR A 110 2.40 5.93 -13.29
C TYR A 110 2.37 6.24 -14.80
N ASP A 111 2.55 7.51 -15.18
CA ASP A 111 2.70 7.93 -16.57
C ASP A 111 3.84 7.19 -17.29
N GLN A 112 4.99 7.06 -16.63
CA GLN A 112 6.13 6.35 -17.18
C GLN A 112 5.88 4.83 -17.25
N GLN A 113 5.18 4.25 -16.27
CA GLN A 113 4.76 2.85 -16.33
C GLN A 113 3.89 2.59 -17.57
N LEU A 114 2.94 3.49 -17.86
CA LEU A 114 2.07 3.42 -19.04
C LEU A 114 2.85 3.57 -20.36
N GLU A 115 3.90 4.37 -20.42
CA GLU A 115 4.73 4.49 -21.63
C GLU A 115 5.62 3.26 -21.84
N LEU A 116 6.31 2.80 -20.80
CA LEU A 116 7.25 1.67 -20.89
C LEU A 116 6.56 0.37 -21.33
N VAL A 117 5.32 0.14 -20.88
CA VAL A 117 4.61 -1.11 -21.20
C VAL A 117 4.24 -1.23 -22.68
N LYS A 118 4.13 -0.11 -23.41
CA LYS A 118 3.72 -0.10 -24.83
C LYS A 118 4.77 -0.75 -25.74
N GLU A 119 6.00 -0.88 -25.29
CA GLU A 119 7.07 -1.50 -26.09
C GLU A 119 7.00 -3.04 -26.10
N ILE A 120 6.17 -3.63 -25.24
CA ILE A 120 6.09 -5.08 -25.04
C ILE A 120 5.14 -5.75 -26.05
N ASP A 121 5.56 -6.90 -26.57
CA ASP A 121 4.77 -7.74 -27.45
C ASP A 121 3.46 -8.21 -26.77
N GLY A 122 2.36 -8.19 -27.54
CA GLY A 122 0.98 -8.34 -27.03
C GLY A 122 0.40 -7.10 -26.33
N LEU A 123 1.21 -6.09 -26.01
CA LEU A 123 0.78 -4.82 -25.39
C LEU A 123 0.93 -3.60 -26.30
N GLY A 124 1.58 -3.74 -27.46
CA GLY A 124 1.66 -2.69 -28.49
C GLY A 124 2.98 -2.65 -29.25
N GLY A 125 4.02 -3.32 -28.75
CA GLY A 125 5.36 -3.29 -29.32
C GLY A 125 5.87 -4.68 -29.72
N GLU A 126 7.20 -4.81 -29.79
CA GLU A 126 7.88 -6.01 -30.31
C GLU A 126 8.86 -6.62 -29.29
N LYS A 127 9.10 -5.96 -28.15
CA LYS A 127 10.01 -6.48 -27.13
C LYS A 127 9.39 -7.69 -26.45
N PRO A 128 10.17 -8.76 -26.18
CA PRO A 128 9.63 -9.93 -25.51
C PRO A 128 9.15 -9.58 -24.09
N LEU A 129 8.19 -10.36 -23.60
CA LEU A 129 7.70 -10.23 -22.22
C LEU A 129 8.87 -10.45 -21.22
N PRO A 130 9.19 -9.47 -20.37
CA PRO A 130 10.40 -9.56 -19.55
C PRO A 130 10.17 -10.38 -18.28
N GLY A 131 11.21 -11.11 -17.85
CA GLY A 131 11.14 -12.11 -16.79
C GLY A 131 11.80 -11.74 -15.46
N SER A 132 12.34 -10.53 -15.30
CA SER A 132 13.08 -10.16 -14.09
C SER A 132 12.16 -9.69 -12.94
N THR A 133 12.74 -9.26 -11.83
CA THR A 133 12.03 -8.73 -10.66
C THR A 133 11.83 -7.22 -10.68
N LEU A 134 12.33 -6.51 -11.71
CA LEU A 134 12.16 -5.06 -11.85
C LEU A 134 10.66 -4.67 -11.86
N ALA A 135 10.34 -3.50 -11.30
CA ALA A 135 8.96 -3.02 -11.23
C ALA A 135 8.31 -2.91 -12.63
N SER A 136 9.03 -2.35 -13.61
CA SER A 136 8.63 -2.32 -15.04
C SER A 136 8.31 -3.71 -15.60
N ASP A 137 9.11 -4.72 -15.26
CA ASP A 137 8.93 -6.08 -15.78
C ASP A 137 7.71 -6.73 -15.15
N ARG A 138 7.49 -6.51 -13.84
CA ARG A 138 6.29 -6.97 -13.12
C ARG A 138 5.04 -6.30 -13.68
N PHE A 139 5.11 -5.01 -13.97
CA PHE A 139 4.04 -4.25 -14.60
C PHE A 139 3.69 -4.83 -15.98
N ALA A 140 4.70 -5.08 -16.81
CA ALA A 140 4.54 -5.69 -18.13
C ALA A 140 3.90 -7.08 -18.06
N ARG A 141 4.42 -7.96 -17.18
CA ARG A 141 3.85 -9.31 -16.98
C ARG A 141 2.40 -9.26 -16.50
N ALA A 142 2.12 -8.47 -15.46
CA ALA A 142 0.76 -8.34 -14.94
C ALA A 142 -0.20 -7.80 -16.01
N SER A 143 0.19 -6.73 -16.72
CA SER A 143 -0.61 -6.13 -17.80
C SER A 143 -0.86 -7.12 -18.94
N PHE A 144 0.16 -7.87 -19.33
CA PHE A 144 0.04 -8.91 -20.35
C PHE A 144 -0.97 -9.98 -19.92
N TYR A 145 -0.83 -10.54 -18.72
CA TYR A 145 -1.73 -11.63 -18.30
C TYR A 145 -3.14 -11.14 -17.97
N VAL A 146 -3.32 -9.93 -17.45
CA VAL A 146 -4.66 -9.32 -17.26
C VAL A 146 -5.37 -9.12 -18.60
N LYS A 147 -4.66 -8.65 -19.63
CA LYS A 147 -5.23 -8.43 -20.97
C LYS A 147 -5.59 -9.73 -21.69
N HIS A 148 -4.77 -10.77 -21.53
CA HIS A 148 -4.90 -12.02 -22.32
C HIS A 148 -5.56 -13.18 -21.57
N GLN A 149 -5.86 -13.04 -20.28
CA GLN A 149 -6.57 -14.10 -19.56
C GLN A 149 -7.97 -14.36 -20.13
N VAL A 150 -8.42 -15.60 -20.00
CA VAL A 150 -9.81 -15.96 -20.28
C VAL A 150 -10.70 -15.29 -19.23
N GLN A 151 -11.69 -14.52 -19.68
CA GLN A 151 -12.59 -13.82 -18.78
C GLN A 151 -13.34 -14.81 -17.88
N PRO A 152 -13.22 -14.68 -16.54
CA PRO A 152 -13.81 -15.63 -15.60
C PRO A 152 -15.35 -15.52 -15.62
N LYS A 153 -16.03 -16.67 -15.51
CA LYS A 153 -17.50 -16.74 -15.47
C LYS A 153 -18.07 -16.94 -14.07
N THR A 154 -17.20 -17.20 -13.10
CA THR A 154 -17.56 -17.48 -11.71
C THR A 154 -16.58 -16.78 -10.78
N GLN A 155 -17.01 -16.48 -9.56
CA GLN A 155 -16.13 -15.96 -8.50
C GLN A 155 -14.87 -16.83 -8.34
N LEU A 156 -15.03 -18.16 -8.28
CA LEU A 156 -13.89 -19.07 -8.12
C LEU A 156 -12.87 -18.93 -9.25
N GLN A 157 -13.33 -18.86 -10.50
CA GLN A 157 -12.45 -18.65 -11.65
C GLN A 157 -11.76 -17.27 -11.58
N GLY A 158 -12.47 -16.22 -11.18
CA GLY A 158 -11.91 -14.88 -11.05
C GLY A 158 -10.83 -14.81 -9.99
N MET A 159 -11.10 -15.34 -8.80
CA MET A 159 -10.10 -15.41 -7.72
C MET A 159 -8.90 -16.28 -8.12
N ALA A 160 -9.12 -17.43 -8.76
CA ALA A 160 -8.04 -18.30 -9.22
C ALA A 160 -7.13 -17.61 -10.25
N ALA A 161 -7.72 -16.92 -11.22
CA ALA A 161 -6.97 -16.19 -12.24
C ALA A 161 -6.17 -15.03 -11.62
N MET A 162 -6.77 -14.24 -10.73
CA MET A 162 -6.04 -13.16 -10.05
C MET A 162 -4.91 -13.70 -9.17
N PHE A 163 -5.11 -14.82 -8.46
CA PHE A 163 -4.03 -15.47 -7.72
C PHE A 163 -2.91 -15.98 -8.63
N SER A 164 -3.21 -16.50 -9.83
CA SER A 164 -2.15 -16.93 -10.74
C SER A 164 -1.34 -15.74 -11.26
N ILE A 165 -2.00 -14.64 -11.61
CA ILE A 165 -1.36 -13.42 -12.11
C ILE A 165 -0.48 -12.78 -11.03
N ILE A 166 -1.02 -12.56 -9.82
CA ILE A 166 -0.26 -11.91 -8.74
C ILE A 166 0.93 -12.77 -8.27
N ARG A 167 0.85 -14.10 -8.37
CA ARG A 167 1.99 -15.01 -8.15
C ARG A 167 3.04 -14.93 -9.24
N ASN A 168 2.65 -14.73 -10.50
CA ASN A 168 3.60 -14.51 -11.59
C ASN A 168 4.35 -13.17 -11.45
N ALA A 169 3.68 -12.14 -10.93
CA ALA A 169 4.28 -10.84 -10.63
C ALA A 169 5.02 -10.79 -9.28
N ALA A 170 5.00 -11.87 -8.48
CA ALA A 170 5.66 -11.89 -7.17
C ALA A 170 7.19 -11.94 -7.30
N GLN A 171 7.87 -11.36 -6.32
CA GLN A 171 9.31 -11.47 -6.18
C GLN A 171 9.66 -12.69 -5.30
N PRO A 172 10.55 -13.58 -5.76
CA PRO A 172 10.97 -14.74 -4.98
C PRO A 172 11.77 -14.34 -3.73
N PHE A 173 11.94 -15.29 -2.81
CA PHE A 173 12.85 -15.14 -1.67
C PHE A 173 14.27 -14.90 -2.18
N ARG A 174 14.79 -13.70 -1.93
CA ARG A 174 16.13 -13.28 -2.38
C ARG A 174 16.73 -12.27 -1.41
N THR A 175 18.05 -12.18 -1.41
CA THR A 175 18.76 -11.06 -0.78
C THR A 175 18.46 -9.79 -1.58
N PRO A 176 18.00 -8.68 -0.95
CA PRO A 176 17.84 -7.40 -1.65
C PRO A 176 19.15 -6.97 -2.31
N GLU A 177 19.04 -6.31 -3.46
CA GLU A 177 20.19 -5.70 -4.12
C GLU A 177 20.77 -4.57 -3.22
N PRO A 178 22.11 -4.45 -3.09
CA PRO A 178 22.70 -3.34 -2.35
C PRO A 178 22.19 -1.98 -2.87
N GLY A 179 21.63 -1.16 -1.97
CA GLY A 179 21.09 0.15 -2.32
C GLY A 179 19.65 0.16 -2.88
N LYS A 180 18.97 -0.99 -2.96
CA LYS A 180 17.55 -1.10 -3.39
C LYS A 180 16.71 -1.87 -2.36
N PRO A 181 16.42 -1.28 -1.18
CA PRO A 181 15.66 -1.95 -0.13
C PRO A 181 14.20 -2.24 -0.53
N ASP A 182 13.66 -1.51 -1.50
CA ASP A 182 12.35 -1.70 -2.13
C ASP A 182 12.28 -2.97 -2.99
N ALA A 183 13.42 -3.43 -3.51
CA ALA A 183 13.55 -4.66 -4.28
C ALA A 183 13.56 -5.91 -3.36
N SER A 184 12.51 -6.03 -2.55
CA SER A 184 12.32 -7.01 -1.49
C SER A 184 11.49 -8.22 -1.93
N GLN A 185 11.60 -9.32 -1.19
CA GLN A 185 10.80 -10.53 -1.42
C GLN A 185 9.31 -10.28 -1.14
N THR A 186 8.42 -10.91 -1.91
CA THR A 186 6.99 -10.88 -1.61
C THR A 186 6.71 -11.67 -0.34
N ILE A 187 6.12 -11.04 0.68
CA ILE A 187 5.85 -11.64 2.01
C ILE A 187 4.40 -12.14 2.18
N TRP A 188 3.47 -11.60 1.38
CA TRP A 188 2.08 -12.02 1.31
C TRP A 188 1.44 -11.47 0.03
N GLN A 189 0.24 -11.95 -0.28
CA GLN A 189 -0.55 -11.57 -1.43
C GLN A 189 -2.02 -11.45 -1.01
N VAL A 190 -2.75 -10.54 -1.63
CA VAL A 190 -4.19 -10.37 -1.42
C VAL A 190 -4.92 -10.43 -2.75
N VAL A 191 -6.07 -11.08 -2.76
CA VAL A 191 -7.05 -11.00 -3.84
C VAL A 191 -8.39 -10.62 -3.20
N ALA A 192 -8.91 -9.46 -3.57
CA ALA A 192 -10.19 -8.96 -3.09
C ALA A 192 -11.23 -9.09 -4.21
N ASP A 193 -12.29 -9.86 -3.95
CA ASP A 193 -13.50 -9.86 -4.78
C ASP A 193 -14.39 -8.71 -4.28
N LEU A 194 -14.43 -7.63 -5.05
CA LEU A 194 -15.16 -6.42 -4.70
C LEU A 194 -16.67 -6.55 -4.90
N THR A 195 -17.10 -7.37 -5.85
CA THR A 195 -18.53 -7.60 -6.14
C THR A 195 -19.19 -8.40 -5.02
N ASN A 196 -18.53 -9.46 -4.55
CA ASN A 196 -19.05 -10.33 -3.49
C ASN A 196 -18.39 -10.10 -2.13
N LYS A 197 -17.59 -9.03 -2.00
CA LYS A 197 -16.94 -8.56 -0.77
C LYS A 197 -16.20 -9.67 -0.01
N ARG A 198 -15.40 -10.45 -0.74
CA ARG A 198 -14.51 -11.47 -0.17
C ARG A 198 -13.07 -10.98 -0.21
N TYR A 199 -12.40 -10.99 0.94
CA TYR A 199 -10.99 -10.60 1.06
C TYR A 199 -10.13 -11.83 1.36
N ALA A 200 -9.37 -12.30 0.37
CA ALA A 200 -8.46 -13.43 0.53
C ALA A 200 -7.02 -12.96 0.76
N PHE A 201 -6.36 -13.55 1.75
CA PHE A 201 -4.97 -13.30 2.11
C PHE A 201 -4.18 -14.60 2.01
N ALA A 202 -3.06 -14.57 1.30
CA ALA A 202 -2.13 -15.68 1.17
C ALA A 202 -0.74 -15.27 1.64
N SER A 203 -0.18 -15.95 2.63
CA SER A 203 1.20 -15.71 3.08
C SER A 203 2.19 -16.54 2.25
N THR A 204 3.32 -15.94 1.90
CA THR A 204 4.44 -16.64 1.24
C THR A 204 5.45 -17.18 2.25
N THR A 205 5.56 -16.53 3.42
CA THR A 205 6.46 -16.92 4.52
C THR A 205 5.87 -18.01 5.40
N ARG A 206 4.55 -18.16 5.39
CA ARG A 206 3.80 -19.27 5.98
C ARG A 206 2.79 -19.75 4.93
N PRO A 207 3.08 -20.83 4.18
CA PRO A 207 2.31 -21.19 2.98
C PRO A 207 0.88 -21.60 3.35
N ASN A 208 -0.01 -20.62 3.35
CA ASN A 208 -1.36 -20.74 3.83
C ASN A 208 -2.24 -19.65 3.21
N ILE A 209 -3.51 -19.95 3.00
CA ILE A 209 -4.52 -19.04 2.48
C ILE A 209 -5.74 -19.03 3.40
N VAL A 210 -6.17 -17.83 3.73
CA VAL A 210 -7.39 -17.56 4.49
C VAL A 210 -8.22 -16.50 3.77
N TRP A 211 -9.52 -16.48 4.00
CA TRP A 211 -10.37 -15.41 3.49
C TRP A 211 -11.46 -15.02 4.49
N VAL A 212 -11.98 -13.82 4.27
CA VAL A 212 -13.07 -13.24 5.05
C VAL A 212 -14.19 -12.85 4.09
N ASP A 213 -15.41 -13.26 4.41
CA ASP A 213 -16.62 -12.83 3.72
C ASP A 213 -17.24 -11.68 4.52
N PHE A 214 -17.37 -10.50 3.91
CA PHE A 214 -17.88 -9.33 4.62
C PHE A 214 -19.35 -9.49 5.03
N ASP A 215 -20.14 -10.28 4.29
CA ASP A 215 -21.52 -10.64 4.66
C ASP A 215 -21.61 -11.43 5.98
N LYS A 216 -20.49 -11.94 6.50
CA LYS A 216 -20.40 -12.64 7.80
C LYS A 216 -19.89 -11.74 8.92
N LEU A 217 -19.63 -10.46 8.64
CA LEU A 217 -19.17 -9.45 9.59
C LEU A 217 -20.31 -8.47 9.91
N SER A 218 -20.17 -7.74 11.01
CA SER A 218 -21.05 -6.63 11.37
C SER A 218 -20.24 -5.34 11.37
N PHE A 219 -20.68 -4.37 10.58
CA PHE A 219 -20.13 -3.01 10.54
C PHE A 219 -21.06 -1.99 11.24
N ASN A 220 -22.16 -2.47 11.84
CA ASN A 220 -23.10 -1.61 12.57
C ASN A 220 -22.41 -0.85 13.71
N GLU A 221 -22.85 0.37 13.95
CA GLU A 221 -22.42 1.19 15.09
C GLU A 221 -22.54 0.40 16.40
N GLY A 222 -21.52 0.51 17.26
CA GLY A 222 -21.43 -0.24 18.52
C GLY A 222 -20.87 -1.66 18.38
N THR A 223 -20.63 -2.15 17.16
CA THR A 223 -19.85 -3.39 16.99
C THR A 223 -18.42 -3.17 17.47
N LYS A 224 -17.86 -4.14 18.21
CA LYS A 224 -16.49 -4.05 18.70
C LYS A 224 -15.49 -4.13 17.55
N GLU A 225 -14.40 -3.37 17.66
CA GLU A 225 -13.19 -3.60 16.84
C GLU A 225 -12.64 -5.00 17.08
N LEU A 226 -12.43 -5.75 15.99
CA LEU A 226 -11.88 -7.09 16.04
C LEU A 226 -10.58 -7.18 15.25
N LYS A 227 -9.74 -8.14 15.64
CA LYS A 227 -8.45 -8.45 15.04
C LYS A 227 -8.35 -9.93 14.74
N LEU A 228 -7.76 -10.25 13.58
CA LEU A 228 -7.31 -11.59 13.25
C LEU A 228 -5.79 -11.66 13.41
N ASP A 229 -5.31 -12.58 14.24
CA ASP A 229 -3.88 -12.78 14.46
C ASP A 229 -3.28 -13.67 13.37
N LEU A 230 -2.72 -13.06 12.33
CA LEU A 230 -2.05 -13.77 11.24
C LEU A 230 -0.63 -14.25 11.62
N LEU A 231 -0.04 -13.71 12.69
CA LEU A 231 1.35 -14.02 13.04
C LEU A 231 1.45 -15.38 13.71
N SER A 232 0.64 -15.63 14.73
CA SER A 232 0.69 -16.91 15.45
C SER A 232 -0.25 -17.95 14.85
N ARG A 233 -1.29 -17.55 14.12
CA ARG A 233 -2.33 -18.49 13.65
C ARG A 233 -2.12 -19.01 12.23
N LEU A 234 -1.28 -18.39 11.40
CA LEU A 234 -1.01 -18.92 10.04
C LEU A 234 0.05 -20.04 10.01
N ALA A 235 0.35 -20.68 11.14
CA ALA A 235 1.26 -21.82 11.19
C ALA A 235 0.82 -22.94 10.24
N LEU A 236 1.78 -23.64 9.64
CA LEU A 236 1.51 -24.74 8.70
C LEU A 236 0.76 -25.90 9.37
N GLU A 237 1.13 -26.20 10.62
CA GLU A 237 0.49 -27.23 11.44
C GLU A 237 -0.30 -26.58 12.57
N GLY A 238 -1.56 -27.00 12.76
CA GLY A 238 -2.44 -26.47 13.81
C GLY A 238 -2.89 -25.02 13.63
N GLY A 239 -2.56 -24.40 12.49
CA GLY A 239 -2.99 -23.05 12.13
C GLY A 239 -4.42 -22.96 11.59
N ILE A 240 -4.85 -21.74 11.30
CA ILE A 240 -6.12 -21.44 10.63
C ILE A 240 -5.96 -21.60 9.12
N ALA A 241 -7.01 -22.04 8.44
CA ALA A 241 -7.05 -22.12 6.98
C ALA A 241 -8.49 -21.89 6.51
N GLY A 242 -8.64 -21.38 5.29
CA GLY A 242 -9.95 -21.21 4.68
C GLY A 242 -10.73 -19.99 5.18
N ASP A 243 -12.04 -20.15 5.37
CA ASP A 243 -12.90 -19.08 5.90
C ASP A 243 -12.59 -18.81 7.37
N VAL A 244 -12.16 -17.58 7.65
CA VAL A 244 -11.78 -17.12 9.00
C VAL A 244 -12.68 -16.00 9.51
N SER A 245 -13.84 -15.76 8.87
CA SER A 245 -14.78 -14.69 9.22
C SER A 245 -15.22 -14.74 10.70
N HIS A 246 -15.30 -15.94 11.29
CA HIS A 246 -15.68 -16.14 12.68
C HIS A 246 -14.51 -16.26 13.67
N GLN A 247 -13.27 -16.08 13.21
CA GLN A 247 -12.06 -16.29 14.01
C GLN A 247 -11.42 -14.99 14.53
N PHE A 248 -12.05 -13.86 14.23
CA PHE A 248 -11.67 -12.56 14.77
C PHE A 248 -11.91 -12.48 16.28
N LYS A 249 -11.02 -11.79 16.98
CA LYS A 249 -11.11 -11.58 18.43
C LYS A 249 -11.13 -10.10 18.73
N SER A 250 -11.86 -9.69 19.77
CA SER A 250 -11.84 -8.29 20.22
C SER A 250 -10.43 -7.87 20.58
N VAL A 251 -10.03 -6.68 20.17
CA VAL A 251 -8.79 -6.07 20.62
C VAL A 251 -8.92 -5.75 22.11
N ASP A 252 -8.00 -6.26 22.94
CA ASP A 252 -8.01 -5.99 24.37
C ASP A 252 -7.66 -4.52 24.67
N ASP A 253 -8.14 -4.01 25.80
CA ASP A 253 -7.99 -2.60 26.18
C ASP A 253 -6.53 -2.17 26.32
N LEU A 254 -5.63 -3.08 26.67
CA LEU A 254 -4.21 -2.79 26.79
C LEU A 254 -3.61 -2.54 25.39
N THR A 255 -3.91 -3.42 24.43
CA THR A 255 -3.50 -3.26 23.03
C THR A 255 -4.05 -1.96 22.44
N LYS A 256 -5.31 -1.60 22.72
CA LYS A 256 -5.91 -0.33 22.28
C LYS A 256 -5.16 0.89 22.84
N ARG A 257 -4.86 0.88 24.14
CA ARG A 257 -4.12 1.98 24.79
C ARG A 257 -2.70 2.11 24.27
N ILE A 258 -2.01 0.98 24.05
CA ILE A 258 -0.66 0.97 23.47
C ILE A 258 -0.68 1.56 22.07
N LEU A 259 -1.67 1.19 21.25
CA LEU A 259 -1.81 1.73 19.91
C LEU A 259 -2.07 3.25 19.94
N ALA A 260 -3.01 3.70 20.78
CA ALA A 260 -3.32 5.13 20.94
C ALA A 260 -2.09 5.93 21.39
N ALA A 261 -1.37 5.47 22.43
CA ALA A 261 -0.15 6.12 22.90
C ALA A 261 0.96 6.13 21.83
N GLY A 262 1.05 5.06 21.03
CA GLY A 262 1.98 5.00 19.90
C GLY A 262 1.67 6.02 18.82
N VAL A 263 0.39 6.20 18.49
CA VAL A 263 -0.07 7.22 17.52
C VAL A 263 0.23 8.63 18.05
N GLU A 264 -0.14 8.94 19.29
CA GLU A 264 0.16 10.25 19.92
C GLU A 264 1.67 10.53 19.93
N GLY A 265 2.49 9.51 20.23
CA GLY A 265 3.94 9.62 20.20
C GLY A 265 4.48 9.93 18.80
N LEU A 266 3.98 9.24 17.77
CA LEU A 266 4.37 9.50 16.38
C LEU A 266 3.92 10.87 15.89
N GLU A 267 2.73 11.32 16.27
CA GLU A 267 2.23 12.66 15.96
C GLU A 267 3.08 13.75 16.62
N LEU A 268 3.47 13.57 17.88
CA LEU A 268 4.38 14.49 18.57
C LEU A 268 5.74 14.58 17.89
N ILE A 269 6.30 13.43 17.48
CA ILE A 269 7.57 13.37 16.75
C ILE A 269 7.45 14.10 15.40
N ALA A 270 6.37 13.86 14.66
CA ALA A 270 6.12 14.53 13.39
C ALA A 270 6.00 16.05 13.56
N ALA A 271 5.25 16.52 14.56
CA ALA A 271 5.06 17.95 14.83
C ALA A 271 6.36 18.67 15.25
N LYS A 272 7.30 17.97 15.89
CA LYS A 272 8.57 18.53 16.36
C LYS A 272 9.76 18.21 15.45
N GLN A 273 9.52 17.70 14.25
CA GLN A 273 10.57 17.22 13.37
C GLN A 273 11.62 18.30 13.04
N ASP A 274 11.19 19.54 12.79
CA ASP A 274 12.11 20.64 12.49
C ASP A 274 12.92 21.06 13.72
N GLU A 275 12.33 21.01 14.93
CA GLU A 275 13.05 21.23 16.18
C GLU A 275 14.12 20.15 16.40
N PHE A 276 13.79 18.88 16.18
CA PHE A 276 14.73 17.77 16.31
C PHE A 276 15.88 17.87 15.30
N LYS A 277 15.58 18.16 14.03
CA LYS A 277 16.60 18.40 13.00
C LYS A 277 17.52 19.57 13.34
N ALA A 278 16.96 20.67 13.86
CA ALA A 278 17.77 21.82 14.27
C ALA A 278 18.72 21.48 15.42
N ILE A 279 18.27 20.69 16.40
CA ILE A 279 19.10 20.21 17.50
C ILE A 279 20.20 19.27 16.99
N GLU A 280 19.87 18.32 16.12
CA GLU A 280 20.82 17.39 15.52
C GLU A 280 21.93 18.12 14.76
N GLN A 281 21.56 19.11 13.93
CA GLN A 281 22.52 19.98 13.23
C GLN A 281 23.41 20.78 14.19
N ASP A 282 22.87 21.28 15.30
CA ASP A 282 23.68 21.99 16.33
C ASP A 282 24.68 21.05 17.01
N VAL A 283 24.25 19.83 17.33
CA VAL A 283 25.11 18.79 17.91
C VAL A 283 26.21 18.39 16.94
N GLU A 284 25.88 18.10 15.68
CA GLU A 284 26.88 17.77 14.65
C GLU A 284 27.90 18.88 14.45
N ARG A 285 27.44 20.14 14.39
CA ARG A 285 28.33 21.30 14.29
C ARG A 285 29.31 21.35 15.45
N ARG A 286 28.83 21.22 16.70
CA ARG A 286 29.68 21.21 17.90
C ARG A 286 30.66 20.03 17.94
N VAL A 287 30.22 18.84 17.53
CA VAL A 287 31.08 17.65 17.44
C VAL A 287 32.20 17.88 16.41
N ASN A 288 31.88 18.48 15.26
CA ASN A 288 32.87 18.80 14.24
C ASN A 288 33.86 19.87 14.71
N GLU A 289 33.40 20.92 15.41
CA GLU A 289 34.27 21.93 16.03
C GLU A 289 35.24 21.32 17.04
N LEU A 290 34.77 20.42 17.91
CA LEU A 290 35.61 19.68 18.86
C LEU A 290 36.65 18.79 18.18
N LYS A 291 36.28 18.07 17.10
CA LYS A 291 37.23 17.26 16.33
C LYS A 291 38.34 18.11 15.70
N HIS A 292 38.03 19.32 15.23
CA HIS A 292 39.02 20.24 14.66
C HIS A 292 39.93 20.88 15.72
N SER A 293 39.44 21.08 16.96
CA SER A 293 40.27 21.62 18.05
C SER A 293 41.25 20.60 18.63
N VAL A 294 40.92 19.30 18.55
CA VAL A 294 41.78 18.20 19.03
C VAL A 294 42.84 17.79 17.99
N ALA A 295 42.67 18.17 16.72
CA ALA A 295 43.61 17.91 15.63
C ALA A 295 44.70 18.99 15.45
N LYS A 296 44.68 20.06 16.26
CA LYS A 296 45.71 21.12 16.35
C LYS A 296 46.56 20.92 17.60
#